data_AF-A0A7X6M9P3-F1
#
_entry.id   AF-A0A7X6M9P3-F1
#
_cell.length_a   1.000
_cell.length_b   1.000
_cell.length_c   1.000
_cell.angle_alpha   90.00
_cell.angle_beta   90.00
_cell.angle_gamma   90.00
#
_symmetry.space_group_name_H-M   'P 1'
#
loop_
_entity.id
_entity.type
_entity.pdbx_description
1 polymer ?
#
loop_
_entity_poly.entity_id
_entity_poly.type
_entity_poly.pdbx_seq_one_letter_code
_entity_poly.pdbx_strand_id
1 'polypeptide(L)'
;MAEAGKAEPWGDGVNAEFEVNISLIKGWGLAEARKILIGRAVDSYWKKPPGVENYQVALAEGEPLATLVFSEYLVDPVSGLTGSAFVDFTADAHGFLLVMAIPLPRKTSYEEVEERLVDLARSFDFEVLNIRRTRGVLGDHDNGFEIKFYAPILGATLEGVASKAKQIFTMAISYDGSIPNIAAIMRLFRNNSPDVFLGMSESEYLEFKGPPYELRKDSPWKHLLCDDIARFANSEHGGLIAIGFATKKISGTDVAIKVAPVPVNAKRHQSYQQVADQYIYPPVEGLRFESFSVSDGEVCCIIVPTQREMNKPYMVQGALADGEYRGGMISIPRRRGEDSIPITAREIHRMISAGRSFLMNSSFSGFEDTGG
;
A
#
# COMPACT_ATOMS: atom_id res chain seq x y z
N MET A 1 -17.07 -42.43 9.47
CA MET A 1 -17.83 -42.57 8.21
C MET A 1 -18.07 -41.17 7.71
N ALA A 2 -17.53 -40.82 6.54
CA ALA A 2 -17.82 -39.56 5.89
C ALA A 2 -19.17 -39.68 5.18
N GLU A 3 -20.09 -38.75 5.42
CA GLU A 3 -21.29 -38.60 4.59
C GLU A 3 -21.15 -37.31 3.78
N ALA A 4 -21.02 -37.47 2.46
CA ALA A 4 -21.06 -36.36 1.51
C ALA A 4 -22.53 -36.04 1.19
N GLY A 5 -22.99 -34.87 1.64
CA GLY A 5 -24.28 -34.32 1.20
C GLY A 5 -24.14 -33.75 -0.21
N LYS A 6 -24.99 -34.17 -1.15
CA LYS A 6 -25.05 -33.59 -2.50
C LYS A 6 -25.76 -32.23 -2.47
N ALA A 7 -25.15 -31.21 -3.07
CA ALA A 7 -25.77 -29.91 -3.32
C ALA A 7 -26.34 -29.83 -4.75
N GLU A 8 -27.45 -29.10 -4.92
CA GLU A 8 -28.01 -28.75 -6.23
C GLU A 8 -27.18 -27.66 -6.93
N PRO A 9 -27.11 -27.68 -8.28
CA PRO A 9 -26.22 -26.81 -9.03
C PRO A 9 -26.71 -25.36 -9.03
N TRP A 10 -25.80 -24.44 -8.69
CA TRP A 10 -25.91 -23.01 -9.04
C TRP A 10 -25.17 -22.78 -10.37
N GLY A 11 -25.72 -21.88 -11.19
CA GLY A 11 -25.24 -21.59 -12.55
C GLY A 11 -23.80 -21.08 -12.64
N ASP A 12 -23.22 -21.34 -13.81
CA ASP A 12 -21.95 -20.85 -14.36
C ASP A 12 -20.66 -21.11 -13.55
N GLY A 13 -20.30 -22.39 -13.45
CA GLY A 13 -18.98 -22.82 -13.95
C GLY A 13 -17.78 -22.82 -12.99
N VAL A 14 -17.96 -22.69 -11.68
CA VAL A 14 -16.88 -22.98 -10.70
C VAL A 14 -17.38 -23.97 -9.66
N ASN A 15 -16.87 -25.21 -9.73
CA ASN A 15 -17.06 -26.22 -8.69
C ASN A 15 -16.08 -25.92 -7.55
N ALA A 16 -16.53 -25.28 -6.48
CA ALA A 16 -15.84 -25.32 -5.20
C ALA A 16 -16.39 -26.52 -4.40
N GLU A 17 -15.58 -27.57 -4.24
CA GLU A 17 -15.87 -28.64 -3.31
C GLU A 17 -15.68 -28.11 -1.88
N PHE A 18 -16.73 -28.22 -1.06
CA PHE A 18 -16.65 -27.89 0.37
C PHE A 18 -16.33 -29.17 1.14
N GLU A 19 -15.17 -29.23 1.79
CA GLU A 19 -14.83 -30.33 2.70
C GLU A 19 -14.71 -29.80 4.14
N VAL A 20 -15.76 -29.99 4.93
CA VAL A 20 -15.74 -29.77 6.38
C VAL A 20 -15.31 -31.08 7.04
N ASN A 21 -14.01 -31.25 7.28
CA ASN A 21 -13.49 -32.41 7.99
C ASN A 21 -13.66 -32.22 9.52
N ILE A 22 -14.70 -32.81 10.10
CA ILE A 22 -14.87 -32.90 11.56
C ILE A 22 -14.48 -34.32 11.97
N SER A 23 -13.29 -34.48 12.53
CA SER A 23 -12.91 -35.69 13.25
C SER A 23 -13.57 -35.69 14.63
N LEU A 24 -14.61 -36.52 14.81
CA LEU A 24 -15.32 -36.67 16.08
C LEU A 24 -14.52 -37.57 17.06
N ILE A 25 -14.44 -37.12 18.31
CA ILE A 25 -13.91 -37.88 19.45
C ILE A 25 -14.73 -39.17 19.63
N LYS A 26 -14.05 -40.29 19.93
CA LYS A 26 -14.72 -41.54 20.30
C LYS A 26 -15.63 -41.33 21.51
N GLY A 27 -16.95 -41.40 21.30
CA GLY A 27 -17.96 -41.42 22.36
C GLY A 27 -18.85 -40.18 22.47
N TRP A 28 -18.65 -39.14 21.65
CA TRP A 28 -19.52 -37.97 21.65
C TRP A 28 -20.38 -37.92 20.38
N GLY A 29 -21.69 -37.70 20.54
CA GLY A 29 -22.61 -37.49 19.42
C GLY A 29 -22.48 -36.07 18.84
N LEU A 30 -22.76 -35.93 17.54
CA LEU A 30 -22.73 -34.64 16.80
C LEU A 30 -23.56 -33.53 17.49
N ALA A 31 -24.61 -33.91 18.23
CA ALA A 31 -25.49 -33.00 18.98
C ALA A 31 -24.84 -32.43 20.25
N GLU A 32 -24.07 -33.23 21.00
CA GLU A 32 -23.33 -32.79 22.19
C GLU A 32 -22.17 -31.85 21.82
N ALA A 33 -21.45 -32.17 20.73
CA ALA A 33 -20.41 -31.28 20.20
C ALA A 33 -20.98 -29.92 19.77
N ARG A 34 -22.16 -29.91 19.11
CA ARG A 34 -22.88 -28.68 18.77
C ARG A 34 -23.34 -27.88 19.99
N LYS A 35 -23.84 -28.53 21.05
CA LYS A 35 -24.29 -27.84 22.27
C LYS A 35 -23.16 -27.12 23.00
N ILE A 36 -21.96 -27.69 23.04
CA ILE A 36 -20.80 -27.08 23.71
C ILE A 36 -20.22 -25.96 22.83
N LEU A 37 -20.15 -26.14 21.51
CA LEU A 37 -19.75 -25.10 20.57
C LEU A 37 -20.73 -23.91 20.56
N ILE A 38 -22.05 -24.13 20.66
CA ILE A 38 -23.04 -23.03 20.62
C ILE A 38 -23.26 -22.41 22.03
N GLY A 39 -22.80 -23.07 23.09
CA GLY A 39 -23.32 -22.84 24.44
C GLY A 39 -22.88 -21.57 25.16
N ARG A 40 -21.67 -21.00 24.94
CA ARG A 40 -21.20 -19.87 25.77
C ARG A 40 -20.28 -18.81 25.16
N ALA A 41 -19.91 -18.85 23.88
CA ALA A 41 -19.07 -17.78 23.30
C ALA A 41 -19.25 -17.54 21.78
N VAL A 42 -20.16 -18.26 21.11
CA VAL A 42 -20.06 -18.41 19.65
C VAL A 42 -20.95 -17.46 18.83
N ASP A 43 -22.11 -17.06 19.34
CA ASP A 43 -23.03 -16.21 18.54
C ASP A 43 -22.56 -14.75 18.35
N SER A 44 -21.71 -14.22 19.25
CA SER A 44 -21.26 -12.82 19.20
C SER A 44 -19.87 -12.63 18.58
N TYR A 45 -19.01 -13.66 18.58
CA TYR A 45 -17.60 -13.54 18.15
C TYR A 45 -17.27 -14.28 16.84
N TRP A 46 -18.14 -15.16 16.36
CA TRP A 46 -17.79 -16.16 15.34
C TRP A 46 -18.74 -16.15 14.15
N LYS A 47 -18.84 -14.99 13.49
CA LYS A 47 -19.35 -14.94 12.12
C LYS A 47 -18.18 -15.19 11.17
N LYS A 48 -18.39 -16.03 10.15
CA LYS A 48 -17.48 -16.14 9.00
C LYS A 48 -17.17 -14.71 8.51
N PRO A 49 -15.91 -14.25 8.56
CA PRO A 49 -15.58 -12.91 8.08
C PRO A 49 -15.95 -12.80 6.60
N PRO A 50 -16.49 -11.66 6.14
CA PRO A 50 -16.74 -11.43 4.72
C PRO A 50 -15.46 -11.67 3.90
N GLY A 51 -15.51 -12.51 2.87
CA GLY A 51 -14.37 -12.76 1.96
C GLY A 51 -13.50 -13.99 2.31
N VAL A 52 -13.78 -14.73 3.38
CA VAL A 52 -13.07 -15.98 3.71
C VAL A 52 -13.52 -17.13 2.80
N GLU A 53 -12.63 -17.71 2.01
CA GLU A 53 -13.00 -18.78 1.06
C GLU A 53 -13.04 -20.17 1.72
N ASN A 54 -12.06 -20.50 2.59
CA ASN A 54 -11.91 -21.82 3.21
C ASN A 54 -11.73 -21.74 4.74
N TYR A 55 -12.37 -22.62 5.51
CA TYR A 55 -12.11 -22.77 6.95
C TYR A 55 -12.25 -24.24 7.40
N GLN A 56 -11.40 -24.67 8.33
CA GLN A 56 -11.48 -25.99 8.97
C GLN A 56 -11.56 -25.86 10.50
N VAL A 57 -12.40 -26.69 11.13
CA VAL A 57 -12.50 -26.79 12.59
C VAL A 57 -11.96 -28.15 13.00
N ALA A 58 -10.74 -28.19 13.54
CA ALA A 58 -10.14 -29.38 14.09
C ALA A 58 -10.25 -29.37 15.63
N LEU A 59 -10.68 -30.48 16.22
CA LEU A 59 -10.64 -30.71 17.66
C LEU A 59 -9.52 -31.71 17.94
N ALA A 60 -8.53 -31.32 18.73
CA ALA A 60 -7.46 -32.23 19.14
C ALA A 60 -7.91 -33.11 20.31
N GLU A 61 -7.63 -34.41 20.27
CA GLU A 61 -7.92 -35.32 21.39
C GLU A 61 -7.09 -34.93 22.64
N GLY A 62 -7.78 -34.57 23.74
CA GLY A 62 -7.16 -34.33 25.05
C GLY A 62 -6.92 -32.86 25.42
N GLU A 63 -7.11 -31.93 24.49
CA GLU A 63 -6.97 -30.49 24.71
C GLU A 63 -8.36 -29.81 24.59
N PRO A 64 -8.73 -28.85 25.45
CA PRO A 64 -10.02 -28.17 25.41
C PRO A 64 -10.16 -27.18 24.23
N LEU A 65 -9.37 -27.35 23.17
CA LEU A 65 -9.12 -26.36 22.14
C LEU A 65 -9.75 -26.76 20.81
N ALA A 66 -10.64 -25.90 20.32
CA ALA A 66 -11.12 -25.93 18.94
C ALA A 66 -10.13 -25.13 18.10
N THR A 67 -9.32 -25.83 17.30
CA THR A 67 -8.42 -25.21 16.34
C THR A 67 -9.20 -24.84 15.09
N LEU A 68 -9.44 -23.54 14.92
CA LEU A 68 -9.96 -23.00 13.66
C LEU A 68 -8.78 -22.65 12.76
N VAL A 69 -8.62 -23.37 11.64
CA VAL A 69 -7.66 -23.01 10.60
C VAL A 69 -8.38 -22.21 9.52
N PHE A 70 -7.98 -20.95 9.36
CA PHE A 70 -8.33 -20.10 8.24
C PHE A 70 -7.05 -19.83 7.46
N SER A 71 -7.08 -20.03 6.15
CA SER A 71 -5.96 -19.68 5.26
C SER A 71 -6.43 -18.57 4.32
N GLU A 72 -5.85 -17.38 4.44
CA GLU A 72 -6.02 -16.31 3.45
C GLU A 72 -4.82 -16.31 2.51
N TYR A 73 -5.07 -16.50 1.21
CA TYR A 73 -4.04 -16.28 0.21
C TYR A 73 -3.93 -14.78 -0.05
N LEU A 74 -2.81 -14.21 0.36
CA LEU A 74 -2.48 -12.83 0.07
C LEU A 74 -1.85 -12.80 -1.32
N VAL A 75 -2.53 -12.14 -2.25
CA VAL A 75 -1.96 -11.85 -3.57
C VAL A 75 -0.77 -10.95 -3.35
N ASP A 76 0.40 -11.35 -3.85
CA ASP A 76 1.54 -10.45 -3.88
C ASP A 76 1.14 -9.21 -4.70
N PRO A 77 0.97 -8.03 -4.04
CA PRO A 77 0.57 -6.82 -4.74
C PRO A 77 1.62 -6.40 -5.78
N VAL A 78 2.86 -6.88 -5.65
CA VAL A 78 3.99 -6.61 -6.53
C VAL A 78 3.93 -7.42 -7.82
N SER A 79 3.94 -8.75 -7.73
CA SER A 79 3.98 -9.62 -8.92
C SER A 79 2.60 -9.95 -9.50
N GLY A 80 1.52 -9.74 -8.74
CA GLY A 80 0.18 -10.18 -9.11
C GLY A 80 0.00 -11.70 -9.12
N LEU A 81 1.01 -12.46 -8.67
CA LEU A 81 0.91 -13.89 -8.48
C LEU A 81 0.03 -14.18 -7.25
N THR A 82 -1.00 -15.00 -7.46
CA THR A 82 -2.00 -15.39 -6.46
C THR A 82 -1.51 -16.47 -5.49
N GLY A 83 -0.39 -17.13 -5.79
CA GLY A 83 0.41 -17.82 -4.80
C GLY A 83 1.56 -16.89 -4.46
N SER A 84 1.72 -16.45 -3.22
CA SER A 84 2.72 -17.13 -2.40
C SER A 84 2.82 -16.55 -0.98
N ALA A 85 1.69 -16.19 -0.39
CA ALA A 85 1.64 -15.88 1.03
C ALA A 85 0.33 -16.37 1.59
N PHE A 86 0.43 -17.11 2.70
CA PHE A 86 -0.72 -17.53 3.45
C PHE A 86 -0.57 -17.04 4.89
N VAL A 87 -1.70 -16.72 5.49
CA VAL A 87 -1.82 -16.56 6.93
C VAL A 87 -2.73 -17.66 7.42
N ASP A 88 -2.17 -18.61 8.17
CA ASP A 88 -2.92 -19.62 8.88
C ASP A 88 -3.21 -19.14 10.30
N PHE A 89 -4.47 -19.21 10.71
CA PHE A 89 -4.88 -18.90 12.07
C PHE A 89 -5.09 -20.19 12.86
N THR A 90 -4.89 -20.15 14.16
CA THR A 90 -5.26 -21.20 15.10
C THR A 90 -5.64 -20.51 16.40
N ALA A 91 -6.92 -20.53 16.76
CA ALA A 91 -7.39 -19.92 18.00
C ALA A 91 -7.42 -20.95 19.13
N ASP A 92 -7.17 -20.49 20.36
CA ASP A 92 -7.31 -21.28 21.58
C ASP A 92 -8.01 -20.45 22.69
N ALA A 93 -8.02 -20.93 23.94
CA ALA A 93 -8.67 -20.22 25.04
C ALA A 93 -7.91 -18.94 25.49
N HIS A 94 -6.70 -18.73 25.02
CA HIS A 94 -5.77 -17.71 25.48
C HIS A 94 -5.41 -16.69 24.39
N GLY A 95 -5.45 -17.08 23.12
CA GLY A 95 -5.00 -16.25 22.01
C GLY A 95 -5.31 -16.80 20.63
N PHE A 96 -4.73 -16.13 19.64
CA PHE A 96 -4.61 -16.62 18.27
C PHE A 96 -3.14 -16.88 17.99
N LEU A 97 -2.83 -18.11 17.60
CA LEU A 97 -1.59 -18.46 16.92
C LEU A 97 -1.76 -18.13 15.43
N LEU A 98 -0.85 -17.35 14.88
CA LEU A 98 -0.80 -17.02 13.46
C LEU A 98 0.47 -17.61 12.88
N VAL A 99 0.36 -18.28 11.73
CA VAL A 99 1.51 -18.71 10.93
C VAL A 99 1.45 -17.97 9.61
N MET A 100 2.50 -17.20 9.31
CA MET A 100 2.57 -16.38 8.10
C MET A 100 3.76 -16.81 7.26
N ALA A 101 3.54 -17.11 5.98
CA ALA A 101 4.60 -17.31 5.01
C ALA A 101 4.83 -16.03 4.20
N ILE A 102 6.04 -15.48 4.24
CA ILE A 102 6.43 -14.25 3.55
C ILE A 102 7.60 -14.54 2.60
N PRO A 103 7.49 -14.23 1.30
CA PRO A 103 8.63 -14.33 0.39
C PRO A 103 9.69 -13.27 0.72
N LEU A 104 10.98 -13.61 0.57
CA LEU A 104 12.05 -12.62 0.75
C LEU A 104 12.13 -11.64 -0.42
N PRO A 105 12.26 -10.33 -0.14
CA PRO A 105 12.69 -9.38 -1.14
C PRO A 105 14.09 -9.75 -1.68
N ARG A 106 14.29 -9.62 -3.00
CA ARG A 106 15.52 -10.06 -3.68
C ARG A 106 16.80 -9.33 -3.23
N LYS A 107 16.69 -8.18 -2.56
CA LYS A 107 17.82 -7.29 -2.24
C LYS A 107 18.05 -7.08 -0.74
N THR A 108 17.27 -7.70 0.13
CA THR A 108 17.32 -7.44 1.57
C THR A 108 17.94 -8.60 2.32
N SER A 109 18.76 -8.31 3.33
CA SER A 109 19.32 -9.36 4.18
C SER A 109 18.25 -10.01 5.05
N TYR A 110 18.44 -11.28 5.42
CA TYR A 110 17.45 -11.98 6.23
C TYR A 110 17.32 -11.37 7.63
N GLU A 111 18.46 -10.98 8.20
CA GLU A 111 18.58 -10.44 9.55
C GLU A 111 17.78 -9.12 9.68
N GLU A 112 17.87 -8.27 8.66
CA GLU A 112 17.11 -7.02 8.56
C GLU A 112 15.60 -7.26 8.47
N VAL A 113 15.16 -8.25 7.70
CA VAL A 113 13.73 -8.59 7.58
C VAL A 113 13.21 -9.14 8.92
N GLU A 114 13.99 -10.02 9.55
CA GLU A 114 13.66 -10.68 10.82
C GLU A 114 13.51 -9.68 11.97
N GLU A 115 14.49 -8.79 12.18
CA GLU A 115 14.44 -7.77 13.24
C GLU A 115 13.21 -6.88 13.10
N ARG A 116 12.89 -6.45 11.87
CA ARG A 116 11.75 -5.58 11.62
C ARG A 116 10.42 -6.31 11.76
N LEU A 117 10.32 -7.57 11.36
CA LEU A 117 9.12 -8.37 11.59
C LEU A 117 8.81 -8.52 13.08
N VAL A 118 9.86 -8.67 13.89
CA VAL A 118 9.74 -8.67 15.35
C VAL A 118 9.23 -7.34 15.87
N ASP A 119 9.78 -6.22 15.38
CA ASP A 119 9.34 -4.89 15.78
C ASP A 119 7.90 -4.59 15.33
N LEU A 120 7.52 -5.01 14.11
CA LEU A 120 6.17 -4.87 13.59
C LEU A 120 5.18 -5.66 14.43
N ALA A 121 5.45 -6.94 14.68
CA ALA A 121 4.61 -7.78 15.53
C ALA A 121 4.40 -7.15 16.91
N ARG A 122 5.48 -6.68 17.54
CA ARG A 122 5.41 -5.99 18.84
C ARG A 122 4.56 -4.73 18.78
N SER A 123 4.61 -3.97 17.68
CA SER A 123 3.78 -2.76 17.52
C SER A 123 2.27 -3.05 17.42
N PHE A 124 1.91 -4.30 17.09
CA PHE A 124 0.53 -4.79 17.06
C PHE A 124 0.12 -5.59 18.31
N ASP A 125 0.97 -5.59 19.34
CA ASP A 125 0.84 -6.41 20.56
C ASP A 125 0.89 -7.93 20.29
N PHE A 126 1.61 -8.34 19.23
CA PHE A 126 1.84 -9.75 18.91
C PHE A 126 3.19 -10.18 19.47
N GLU A 127 3.21 -11.36 20.09
CA GLU A 127 4.42 -12.03 20.51
C GLU A 127 4.96 -12.89 19.37
N VAL A 128 6.21 -12.65 18.95
CA VAL A 128 6.86 -13.54 17.98
C VAL A 128 7.34 -14.79 18.71
N LEU A 129 6.74 -15.94 18.37
CA LEU A 129 7.12 -17.22 18.95
C LEU A 129 8.33 -17.83 18.23
N ASN A 130 8.37 -17.70 16.90
CA ASN A 130 9.37 -18.37 16.08
C ASN A 130 9.44 -17.76 14.68
N ILE A 131 10.64 -17.58 14.16
CA ILE A 131 10.90 -17.20 12.77
C ILE A 131 11.78 -18.29 12.16
N ARG A 132 11.32 -18.88 11.06
CA ARG A 132 12.07 -19.89 10.31
C ARG A 132 12.28 -19.43 8.89
N ARG A 133 13.53 -19.50 8.44
CA ARG A 133 13.86 -19.37 7.02
C ARG A 133 13.33 -20.59 6.30
N THR A 134 12.57 -20.38 5.25
CA THR A 134 12.00 -21.44 4.45
C THR A 134 12.54 -21.37 3.03
N ARG A 135 12.72 -22.55 2.43
CA ARG A 135 13.11 -22.68 1.03
C ARG A 135 12.00 -23.44 0.32
N GLY A 136 11.39 -22.82 -0.69
CA GLY A 136 10.45 -23.52 -1.55
C GLY A 136 9.07 -23.81 -0.94
N VAL A 137 8.67 -23.14 0.14
CA VAL A 137 7.29 -23.25 0.69
C VAL A 137 6.23 -22.77 -0.31
N LEU A 138 6.67 -22.03 -1.34
CA LEU A 138 5.83 -21.26 -2.25
C LEU A 138 6.09 -21.63 -3.73
N GLY A 139 6.80 -22.73 -3.99
CA GLY A 139 7.33 -23.14 -5.29
C GLY A 139 8.87 -23.15 -5.30
N ASP A 140 9.48 -23.97 -6.17
CA ASP A 140 10.91 -24.38 -6.16
C ASP A 140 11.97 -23.24 -6.22
N HIS A 141 11.57 -21.96 -6.26
CA HIS A 141 12.48 -20.86 -6.58
C HIS A 141 12.51 -19.69 -5.58
N ASP A 142 11.63 -19.63 -4.57
CA ASP A 142 11.60 -18.49 -3.65
C ASP A 142 12.06 -18.87 -2.23
N ASN A 143 13.03 -18.10 -1.74
CA ASN A 143 13.40 -18.08 -0.33
C ASN A 143 12.35 -17.26 0.44
N GLY A 144 11.99 -17.69 1.64
CA GLY A 144 10.95 -17.05 2.44
C GLY A 144 11.20 -17.13 3.93
N PHE A 145 10.24 -16.60 4.68
CA PHE A 145 10.10 -16.78 6.11
C PHE A 145 8.76 -17.46 6.40
N GLU A 146 8.76 -18.40 7.33
CA GLU A 146 7.58 -18.77 8.09
C GLU A 146 7.72 -18.12 9.46
N ILE A 147 6.71 -17.35 9.86
CA ILE A 147 6.71 -16.65 11.15
C ILE A 147 5.51 -17.10 11.94
N LYS A 148 5.73 -17.40 13.21
CA LYS A 148 4.68 -17.74 14.16
C LYS A 148 4.51 -16.59 15.14
N PHE A 149 3.32 -16.02 15.16
CA PHE A 149 2.92 -14.97 16.09
C PHE A 149 1.88 -15.50 17.06
N TYR A 150 1.85 -14.96 18.26
CA TYR A 150 0.77 -15.13 19.22
C TYR A 150 0.12 -13.78 19.50
N ALA A 151 -1.18 -13.68 19.21
CA ALA A 151 -1.99 -12.50 19.49
C ALA A 151 -2.92 -12.80 20.68
N PRO A 152 -2.76 -12.14 21.84
CA PRO A 152 -3.61 -12.39 22.99
C PRO A 152 -5.08 -12.01 22.73
N ILE A 153 -6.03 -12.82 23.23
CA ILE A 153 -7.48 -12.66 22.95
C ILE A 153 -8.11 -11.42 23.59
N LEU A 154 -7.47 -10.79 24.59
CA LEU A 154 -8.10 -9.78 25.45
C LEU A 154 -8.65 -8.58 24.65
N GLY A 155 -9.94 -8.64 24.31
CA GLY A 155 -10.65 -7.64 23.51
C GLY A 155 -10.44 -7.73 22.00
N ALA A 156 -9.67 -8.69 21.50
CA ALA A 156 -9.37 -8.84 20.08
C ALA A 156 -10.43 -9.70 19.36
N THR A 157 -10.87 -9.25 18.18
CA THR A 157 -11.73 -10.04 17.28
C THR A 157 -10.87 -10.77 16.24
N LEU A 158 -11.34 -11.90 15.71
CA LEU A 158 -10.65 -12.60 14.62
C LEU A 158 -10.41 -11.67 13.42
N GLU A 159 -11.40 -10.85 13.06
CA GLU A 159 -11.29 -9.83 12.00
C GLU A 159 -10.20 -8.80 12.31
N GLY A 160 -10.11 -8.30 13.55
CA GLY A 160 -9.07 -7.37 13.96
C GLY A 160 -7.68 -7.99 13.91
N VAL A 161 -7.54 -9.24 14.35
CA VAL A 161 -6.28 -10.00 14.30
C VAL A 161 -5.86 -10.29 12.86
N ALA A 162 -6.81 -10.68 12.00
CA ALA A 162 -6.56 -10.90 10.58
C ALA A 162 -6.16 -9.61 9.86
N SER A 163 -6.83 -8.50 10.14
CA SER A 163 -6.47 -7.18 9.62
C SER A 163 -5.04 -6.79 10.01
N LYS A 164 -4.67 -6.93 11.29
CA LYS A 164 -3.30 -6.67 11.77
C LYS A 164 -2.27 -7.59 11.11
N ALA A 165 -2.57 -8.88 10.95
CA ALA A 165 -1.70 -9.82 10.24
C ALA A 165 -1.48 -9.40 8.78
N LYS A 166 -2.54 -8.96 8.10
CA LYS A 166 -2.47 -8.44 6.72
C LYS A 166 -1.63 -7.16 6.63
N GLN A 167 -1.66 -6.32 7.66
CA GLN A 167 -0.79 -5.14 7.76
C GLN A 167 0.67 -5.55 7.95
N ILE A 168 0.99 -6.44 8.90
CA ILE A 168 2.34 -6.98 9.10
C ILE A 168 2.87 -7.57 7.79
N PHE A 169 2.05 -8.40 7.12
CA PHE A 169 2.41 -8.98 5.83
C PHE A 169 2.74 -7.90 4.81
N THR A 170 1.82 -6.96 4.59
CA THR A 170 1.97 -5.90 3.59
C THR A 170 3.22 -5.06 3.87
N MET A 171 3.47 -4.72 5.13
CA MET A 171 4.66 -3.96 5.53
C MET A 171 5.95 -4.75 5.34
N ALA A 172 5.92 -6.06 5.59
CA ALA A 172 7.07 -6.95 5.42
C ALA A 172 7.45 -7.15 3.95
N ILE A 173 6.47 -7.27 3.05
CA ILE A 173 6.75 -7.36 1.61
C ILE A 173 7.10 -6.00 0.99
N SER A 174 6.63 -4.90 1.60
CA SER A 174 6.97 -3.53 1.17
C SER A 174 8.35 -3.08 1.62
N TYR A 175 9.10 -3.96 2.31
CA TYR A 175 10.27 -3.62 3.11
C TYR A 175 11.49 -3.12 2.31
N ASP A 176 11.61 -3.43 1.02
CA ASP A 176 12.69 -2.89 0.19
C ASP A 176 12.46 -1.41 -0.18
N GLY A 177 11.30 -0.82 0.14
CA GLY A 177 10.87 0.39 -0.56
C GLY A 177 10.44 0.05 -1.99
N SER A 178 10.00 -1.19 -2.18
CA SER A 178 9.40 -1.72 -3.41
C SER A 178 8.00 -2.23 -3.11
N ILE A 179 7.09 -1.29 -2.87
CA ILE A 179 5.85 -1.40 -3.62
C ILE A 179 6.20 -0.84 -5.00
N PRO A 180 6.61 -1.68 -5.97
CA PRO A 180 7.44 -1.21 -7.09
C PRO A 180 6.66 -0.39 -8.11
N ASN A 181 5.36 -0.21 -7.90
CA ASN A 181 4.60 0.71 -8.70
C ASN A 181 3.38 1.26 -7.95
N ILE A 182 2.96 2.42 -8.41
CA ILE A 182 1.73 3.11 -7.99
C ILE A 182 0.51 2.17 -8.07
N ALA A 183 0.46 1.22 -9.02
CA ALA A 183 -0.70 0.34 -9.19
C ALA A 183 -0.94 -0.58 -7.98
N ALA A 184 0.12 -1.11 -7.38
CA ALA A 184 0.05 -1.92 -6.17
C ALA A 184 -0.43 -1.10 -4.96
N ILE A 185 0.09 0.12 -4.79
CA ILE A 185 -0.38 1.06 -3.77
C ILE A 185 -1.87 1.38 -3.96
N MET A 186 -2.29 1.63 -5.20
CA MET A 186 -3.68 1.93 -5.51
C MET A 186 -4.62 0.75 -5.27
N ARG A 187 -4.16 -0.50 -5.45
CA ARG A 187 -4.95 -1.69 -5.07
C ARG A 187 -5.19 -1.74 -3.56
N LEU A 188 -4.20 -1.40 -2.76
CA LEU A 188 -4.34 -1.34 -1.30
C LEU A 188 -5.36 -0.28 -0.87
N PHE A 189 -5.32 0.91 -1.47
CA PHE A 189 -6.34 1.95 -1.23
C PHE A 189 -7.75 1.51 -1.64
N ARG A 190 -7.90 0.86 -2.80
CA ARG A 190 -9.21 0.39 -3.30
C ARG A 190 -9.83 -0.71 -2.44
N ASN A 191 -9.02 -1.46 -1.69
CA ASN A 191 -9.48 -2.48 -0.76
C ASN A 191 -9.88 -1.88 0.62
N ASN A 192 -10.13 -0.57 0.70
CA ASN A 192 -10.62 0.15 1.89
C ASN A 192 -9.80 -0.07 3.17
N SER A 193 -8.51 -0.32 3.04
CA SER A 193 -7.62 -0.59 4.18
C SER A 193 -6.50 0.47 4.26
N PRO A 194 -6.82 1.76 4.44
CA PRO A 194 -5.79 2.81 4.51
C PRO A 194 -4.84 2.62 5.71
N ASP A 195 -5.25 1.87 6.74
CA ASP A 195 -4.42 1.54 7.88
C ASP A 195 -3.20 0.70 7.51
N VAL A 196 -3.20 0.05 6.34
CA VAL A 196 -2.06 -0.70 5.83
C VAL A 196 -0.83 0.17 5.54
N PHE A 197 -1.05 1.48 5.38
CA PHE A 197 0.02 2.45 5.16
C PHE A 197 0.64 2.93 6.48
N LEU A 198 0.08 2.58 7.64
CA LEU A 198 0.65 2.96 8.93
C LEU A 198 1.99 2.26 9.14
N GLY A 199 2.99 3.01 9.58
CA GLY A 199 4.38 2.59 9.71
C GLY A 199 5.14 2.53 8.38
N MET A 200 4.51 2.86 7.25
CA MET A 200 5.22 3.03 5.98
C MET A 200 5.92 4.39 5.95
N SER A 201 7.19 4.35 5.55
CA SER A 201 7.98 5.51 5.22
C SER A 201 7.58 6.10 3.87
N GLU A 202 7.74 7.41 3.72
CA GLU A 202 7.80 8.03 2.39
C GLU A 202 8.95 7.43 1.57
N SER A 203 8.83 7.55 0.25
CA SER A 203 9.80 7.00 -0.70
C SER A 203 9.97 7.91 -1.91
N GLU A 204 10.70 7.46 -2.92
CA GLU A 204 10.87 8.20 -4.17
C GLU A 204 9.57 8.35 -5.00
N TYR A 205 8.56 7.51 -4.74
CA TYR A 205 7.29 7.46 -5.48
C TYR A 205 6.05 7.59 -4.58
N LEU A 206 6.21 7.73 -3.26
CA LEU A 206 5.09 7.87 -2.31
C LEU A 206 5.37 9.01 -1.34
N GLU A 207 4.39 9.89 -1.19
CA GLU A 207 4.44 11.03 -0.27
C GLU A 207 3.12 11.15 0.50
N PHE A 208 3.19 11.39 1.80
CA PHE A 208 2.04 11.50 2.68
C PHE A 208 1.81 12.97 3.05
N LYS A 209 0.55 13.39 3.05
CA LYS A 209 0.15 14.73 3.49
C LYS A 209 -0.99 14.62 4.49
N GLY A 210 -0.94 15.42 5.54
CA GLY A 210 -2.01 15.50 6.53
C GLY A 210 -3.23 16.24 6.00
N PRO A 211 -3.23 17.58 6.06
CA PRO A 211 -4.36 18.38 5.60
C PRO A 211 -4.45 18.45 4.07
N PRO A 212 -5.66 18.70 3.52
CA PRO A 212 -5.81 18.98 2.10
C PRO A 212 -5.25 20.37 1.75
N TYR A 213 -4.82 20.55 0.49
CA TYR A 213 -4.40 21.85 -0.03
C TYR A 213 -5.59 22.81 -0.10
N GLU A 214 -5.48 23.94 0.60
CA GLU A 214 -6.52 24.97 0.61
C GLU A 214 -6.38 25.95 -0.56
N LEU A 215 -7.13 25.73 -1.64
CA LEU A 215 -7.00 26.49 -2.89
C LEU A 215 -7.74 27.84 -2.91
N ARG A 216 -7.71 28.60 -1.80
CA ARG A 216 -8.30 29.94 -1.74
C ARG A 216 -7.58 30.91 -2.70
N LYS A 217 -8.20 32.07 -2.96
CA LYS A 217 -7.56 33.15 -3.73
C LYS A 217 -6.24 33.56 -3.05
N ASP A 218 -5.18 33.67 -3.84
CA ASP A 218 -3.81 34.03 -3.41
C ASP A 218 -3.18 33.09 -2.36
N SER A 219 -3.71 31.86 -2.26
CA SER A 219 -3.23 30.86 -1.33
C SER A 219 -1.87 30.27 -1.76
N PRO A 220 -0.86 30.21 -0.87
CA PRO A 220 0.41 29.55 -1.14
C PRO A 220 0.25 28.04 -1.39
N TRP A 221 -0.87 27.45 -0.94
CA TRP A 221 -1.18 26.03 -1.14
C TRP A 221 -1.33 25.65 -2.61
N LYS A 222 -1.67 26.59 -3.50
CA LYS A 222 -1.69 26.33 -4.94
C LYS A 222 -0.29 26.00 -5.46
N HIS A 223 0.69 26.77 -5.02
CA HIS A 223 2.09 26.55 -5.37
C HIS A 223 2.61 25.24 -4.78
N LEU A 224 2.34 24.98 -3.50
CA LEU A 224 2.75 23.72 -2.85
C LEU A 224 2.18 22.48 -3.55
N LEU A 225 0.89 22.50 -3.91
CA LEU A 225 0.27 21.44 -4.69
C LEU A 225 1.00 21.21 -6.01
N CYS A 226 1.29 22.30 -6.73
CA CYS A 226 1.94 22.21 -8.04
C CYS A 226 3.40 21.78 -7.93
N ASP A 227 4.11 22.22 -6.90
CA ASP A 227 5.49 21.82 -6.63
C ASP A 227 5.55 20.31 -6.34
N ASP A 228 4.68 19.80 -5.46
CA ASP A 228 4.62 18.37 -5.15
C ASP A 228 4.27 17.52 -6.40
N ILE A 229 3.32 17.98 -7.24
CA ILE A 229 3.00 17.30 -8.51
C ILE A 229 4.19 17.35 -9.47
N ALA A 230 4.80 18.52 -9.67
CA ALA A 230 5.91 18.71 -10.60
C ALA A 230 7.17 17.92 -10.16
N ARG A 231 7.40 17.76 -8.86
CA ARG A 231 8.48 16.91 -8.33
C ARG A 231 8.38 15.48 -8.82
N PHE A 232 7.17 14.90 -8.78
CA PHE A 232 6.94 13.56 -9.31
C PHE A 232 6.92 13.54 -10.85
N ALA A 233 6.40 14.57 -11.51
CA ALA A 233 6.44 14.66 -12.97
C ALA A 233 7.88 14.72 -13.52
N ASN A 234 8.80 15.31 -12.76
CA ASN A 234 10.23 15.37 -13.05
C ASN A 234 11.02 14.12 -12.61
N SER A 235 10.42 13.21 -11.84
CA SER A 235 11.08 11.96 -11.40
C SER A 235 11.12 10.92 -12.53
N GLU A 236 11.95 9.90 -12.39
CA GLU A 236 12.02 8.78 -13.35
C GLU A 236 10.76 7.90 -13.32
N HIS A 237 10.05 7.85 -12.19
CA HIS A 237 8.99 6.87 -11.94
C HIS A 237 7.59 7.47 -11.75
N GLY A 238 7.45 8.79 -11.79
CA GLY A 238 6.22 9.44 -11.33
C GLY A 238 6.09 9.32 -9.80
N GLY A 239 4.86 9.30 -9.30
CA GLY A 239 4.57 8.99 -7.91
C GLY A 239 3.12 9.17 -7.49
N LEU A 240 2.90 9.04 -6.18
CA LEU A 240 1.62 9.13 -5.51
C LEU A 240 1.73 10.08 -4.32
N ILE A 241 0.81 11.05 -4.25
CA ILE A 241 0.60 11.87 -3.05
C ILE A 241 -0.66 11.37 -2.37
N ALA A 242 -0.54 10.84 -1.17
CA ALA A 242 -1.65 10.36 -0.34
C ALA A 242 -1.98 11.40 0.75
N ILE A 243 -3.12 12.05 0.60
CA ILE A 243 -3.61 13.10 1.50
C ILE A 243 -4.61 12.49 2.48
N GLY A 244 -4.45 12.80 3.75
CA GLY A 244 -5.21 12.23 4.86
C GLY A 244 -4.37 11.33 5.76
N PHE A 245 -3.06 11.56 5.82
CA PHE A 245 -2.13 10.82 6.68
C PHE A 245 -1.32 11.79 7.54
N ALA A 246 -1.31 11.55 8.86
CA ALA A 246 -0.37 12.23 9.74
C ALA A 246 0.96 11.49 9.72
N THR A 247 2.04 12.23 9.51
CA THR A 247 3.41 11.70 9.49
C THR A 247 4.18 12.11 10.74
N LYS A 248 5.23 11.33 11.04
CA LYS A 248 6.25 11.67 12.03
C LYS A 248 7.60 11.30 11.48
N LYS A 249 8.59 12.16 11.71
CA LYS A 249 9.97 11.89 11.35
C LYS A 249 10.55 10.80 12.27
N ILE A 250 10.91 9.65 11.70
CA ILE A 250 11.54 8.51 12.36
C ILE A 250 12.83 8.19 11.60
N SER A 251 13.97 8.22 12.29
CA SER A 251 15.30 7.96 11.71
C SER A 251 15.63 8.78 10.46
N GLY A 252 15.08 10.00 10.35
CA GLY A 252 15.36 10.92 9.24
C GLY A 252 14.33 10.92 8.11
N THR A 253 13.41 9.96 8.09
CA THR A 253 12.36 9.83 7.07
C THR A 253 10.97 10.08 7.68
N ASP A 254 10.04 10.64 6.90
CA ASP A 254 8.65 10.79 7.32
C ASP A 254 7.90 9.46 7.21
N VAL A 255 7.28 9.04 8.32
CA VAL A 255 6.55 7.77 8.44
C VAL A 255 5.10 8.07 8.77
N ALA A 256 4.16 7.46 8.05
CA ALA A 256 2.74 7.57 8.36
C ALA A 256 2.43 6.91 9.72
N ILE A 257 1.92 7.69 10.67
CA ILE A 257 1.63 7.22 12.04
C ILE A 257 0.13 7.13 12.33
N LYS A 258 -0.69 7.79 11.53
CA LYS A 258 -2.14 7.79 11.72
C LYS A 258 -2.87 8.15 10.42
N VAL A 259 -3.96 7.44 10.14
CA VAL A 259 -4.94 7.87 9.13
C VAL A 259 -5.74 9.03 9.71
N ALA A 260 -5.71 10.16 9.01
CA ALA A 260 -6.38 11.40 9.38
C ALA A 260 -7.27 11.84 8.20
N PRO A 261 -8.45 11.19 8.01
CA PRO A 261 -9.31 11.45 6.87
C PRO A 261 -9.64 12.93 6.74
N VAL A 262 -9.61 13.44 5.51
CA VAL A 262 -9.97 14.83 5.22
C VAL A 262 -11.48 14.93 4.97
N PRO A 263 -12.11 16.11 5.19
CA PRO A 263 -13.53 16.28 4.93
C PRO A 263 -13.88 15.97 3.47
N VAL A 264 -15.01 15.30 3.24
CA VAL A 264 -15.47 14.95 1.90
C VAL A 264 -15.72 16.22 1.07
N ASN A 265 -15.13 16.29 -0.13
CA ASN A 265 -15.32 17.43 -1.04
C ASN A 265 -15.35 17.01 -2.51
N ALA A 266 -16.56 16.96 -3.07
CA ALA A 266 -16.81 16.58 -4.46
C ALA A 266 -16.13 17.47 -5.50
N LYS A 267 -15.72 18.70 -5.16
CA LYS A 267 -15.03 19.64 -6.07
C LYS A 267 -13.51 19.58 -5.95
N ARG A 268 -12.95 18.82 -4.99
CA ARG A 268 -11.50 18.83 -4.73
C ARG A 268 -10.70 18.43 -5.96
N HIS A 269 -11.04 17.31 -6.59
CA HIS A 269 -10.32 16.79 -7.75
C HIS A 269 -10.32 17.79 -8.92
N GLN A 270 -11.49 18.33 -9.26
CA GLN A 270 -11.62 19.35 -10.30
C GLN A 270 -10.78 20.59 -9.98
N SER A 271 -10.81 21.06 -8.73
CA SER A 271 -10.07 22.25 -8.30
C SER A 271 -8.55 22.02 -8.36
N TYR A 272 -8.09 20.82 -7.97
CA TYR A 272 -6.69 20.44 -8.02
C TYR A 272 -6.19 20.33 -9.46
N GLN A 273 -6.96 19.68 -10.34
CA GLN A 273 -6.65 19.59 -11.77
C GLN A 273 -6.55 20.99 -12.40
N GLN A 274 -7.53 21.86 -12.17
CA GLN A 274 -7.52 23.23 -12.69
C GLN A 274 -6.29 24.03 -12.24
N VAL A 275 -5.89 23.88 -10.98
CA VAL A 275 -4.67 24.53 -10.47
C VAL A 275 -3.42 23.92 -11.11
N ALA A 276 -3.32 22.60 -11.23
CA ALA A 276 -2.19 21.96 -11.90
C ALA A 276 -2.06 22.42 -13.36
N ASP A 277 -3.17 22.44 -14.13
CA ASP A 277 -3.18 22.85 -15.53
C ASP A 277 -2.83 24.34 -15.72
N GLN A 278 -3.18 25.18 -14.74
CA GLN A 278 -2.90 26.61 -14.80
C GLN A 278 -1.44 26.94 -14.45
N TYR A 279 -0.84 26.21 -13.51
CA TYR A 279 0.45 26.60 -12.92
C TYR A 279 1.61 25.68 -13.31
N ILE A 280 1.38 24.50 -13.87
CA ILE A 280 2.44 23.57 -14.28
C ILE A 280 2.59 23.61 -15.81
N TYR A 281 3.83 23.77 -16.28
CA TYR A 281 4.15 23.73 -17.72
C TYR A 281 5.33 22.80 -18.03
N PRO A 282 5.22 21.92 -19.03
CA PRO A 282 4.00 21.63 -19.79
C PRO A 282 2.91 20.98 -18.90
N PRO A 283 1.63 20.92 -19.34
CA PRO A 283 0.59 20.20 -18.60
C PRO A 283 1.02 18.75 -18.34
N VAL A 284 0.72 18.23 -17.14
CA VAL A 284 1.09 16.87 -16.75
C VAL A 284 0.13 15.87 -17.40
N GLU A 285 0.64 15.08 -18.35
CA GLU A 285 -0.17 14.09 -19.06
C GLU A 285 -0.58 12.95 -18.12
N GLY A 286 -1.86 12.60 -18.13
CA GLY A 286 -2.38 11.45 -17.38
C GLY A 286 -2.43 11.63 -15.86
N LEU A 287 -2.36 12.87 -15.36
CA LEU A 287 -2.61 13.19 -13.96
C LEU A 287 -4.00 12.67 -13.54
N ARG A 288 -4.06 11.92 -12.42
CA ARG A 288 -5.32 11.35 -11.91
C ARG A 288 -5.52 11.68 -10.44
N PHE A 289 -6.78 11.77 -10.07
CA PHE A 289 -7.22 11.98 -8.69
C PHE A 289 -8.20 10.86 -8.32
N GLU A 290 -7.96 10.21 -7.19
CA GLU A 290 -8.87 9.20 -6.63
C GLU A 290 -9.17 9.56 -5.16
N SER A 291 -10.36 9.20 -4.70
CA SER A 291 -10.80 9.39 -3.30
C SER A 291 -11.31 8.07 -2.76
N PHE A 292 -10.98 7.79 -1.51
CA PHE A 292 -11.40 6.59 -0.80
C PHE A 292 -12.12 7.00 0.48
N SER A 293 -13.34 6.54 0.68
CA SER A 293 -14.10 6.83 1.90
C SER A 293 -13.46 6.11 3.09
N VAL A 294 -13.16 6.87 4.15
CA VAL A 294 -12.55 6.35 5.37
C VAL A 294 -13.24 7.03 6.55
N SER A 295 -13.87 6.23 7.41
CA SER A 295 -14.74 6.71 8.50
C SER A 295 -15.76 7.75 8.05
N ASP A 296 -15.65 8.98 8.56
CA ASP A 296 -16.46 10.17 8.33
C ASP A 296 -15.85 11.13 7.30
N GLY A 297 -14.72 10.77 6.70
CA GLY A 297 -14.02 11.57 5.70
C GLY A 297 -13.58 10.75 4.49
N GLU A 298 -12.51 11.22 3.86
CA GLU A 298 -11.86 10.54 2.74
C GLU A 298 -10.35 10.66 2.80
N VAL A 299 -9.66 9.69 2.20
CA VAL A 299 -8.27 9.81 1.79
C VAL A 299 -8.25 10.16 0.31
N CYS A 300 -7.48 11.18 -0.06
CA CYS A 300 -7.35 11.62 -1.46
C CYS A 300 -5.98 11.25 -2.00
N CYS A 301 -5.95 10.64 -3.18
CA CYS A 301 -4.74 10.24 -3.87
C CYS A 301 -4.56 11.08 -5.13
N ILE A 302 -3.38 11.69 -5.28
CA ILE A 302 -2.93 12.33 -6.52
C ILE A 302 -1.91 11.42 -7.18
N ILE A 303 -2.24 10.90 -8.35
CA ILE A 303 -1.43 9.94 -9.09
C ILE A 303 -0.76 10.69 -10.24
N VAL A 304 0.56 10.82 -10.15
CA VAL A 304 1.41 11.45 -11.16
C VAL A 304 2.09 10.33 -11.95
N PRO A 305 1.70 10.04 -13.20
CA PRO A 305 2.34 8.97 -13.96
C PRO A 305 3.74 9.40 -14.44
N THR A 306 4.57 8.43 -14.81
CA THR A 306 5.84 8.68 -15.49
C THR A 306 5.63 9.54 -16.73
N GLN A 307 6.40 10.63 -16.82
CA GLN A 307 6.34 11.54 -17.95
C GLN A 307 7.47 11.25 -18.95
N ARG A 308 7.24 11.60 -20.22
CA ARG A 308 8.24 11.44 -21.27
C ARG A 308 9.42 12.39 -21.02
N GLU A 309 10.64 11.91 -21.23
CA GLU A 309 11.86 12.72 -21.06
C GLU A 309 11.84 14.01 -21.91
N MET A 310 11.23 13.97 -23.10
CA MET A 310 11.12 15.14 -23.98
C MET A 310 10.25 16.28 -23.41
N ASN A 311 9.36 15.99 -22.46
CA ASN A 311 8.50 16.98 -21.82
C ASN A 311 9.15 17.57 -20.57
N LYS A 312 10.23 16.95 -20.07
CA LYS A 312 10.95 17.42 -18.88
C LYS A 312 11.90 18.57 -19.25
N PRO A 313 12.11 19.54 -18.35
CA PRO A 313 11.54 19.60 -17.02
C PRO A 313 10.15 20.26 -16.97
N TYR A 314 9.31 19.79 -16.05
CA TYR A 314 8.07 20.43 -15.62
C TYR A 314 8.40 21.59 -14.68
N MET A 315 7.86 22.76 -15.01
CA MET A 315 8.06 24.02 -14.30
C MET A 315 6.78 24.42 -13.61
N VAL A 316 6.89 25.06 -12.45
CA VAL A 316 5.78 25.62 -11.70
C VAL A 316 5.86 27.14 -11.74
N GLN A 317 4.77 27.79 -12.12
CA GLN A 317 4.64 29.23 -12.06
C GLN A 317 4.46 29.69 -10.61
N GLY A 318 5.20 30.74 -10.25
CA GLY A 318 5.31 31.25 -8.90
C GLY A 318 6.35 30.49 -8.09
N ALA A 319 6.82 31.12 -7.01
CA ALA A 319 7.65 30.48 -6.00
C ALA A 319 7.35 31.09 -4.62
N LEU A 320 7.59 30.31 -3.56
CA LEU A 320 7.68 30.84 -2.21
C LEU A 320 9.10 31.35 -1.97
N ALA A 321 9.24 32.66 -1.75
CA ALA A 321 10.51 33.30 -1.41
C ALA A 321 10.33 34.13 -0.13
N ASP A 322 11.18 33.89 0.87
CA ASP A 322 11.12 34.56 2.18
C ASP A 322 9.77 34.40 2.90
N GLY A 323 9.08 33.27 2.67
CA GLY A 323 7.74 33.01 3.22
C GLY A 323 6.59 33.69 2.46
N GLU A 324 6.90 34.45 1.40
CA GLU A 324 5.92 35.14 0.57
C GLU A 324 5.81 34.51 -0.82
N TYR A 325 4.58 34.43 -1.35
CA TYR A 325 4.34 33.95 -2.70
C TYR A 325 4.67 35.05 -3.72
N ARG A 326 5.55 34.75 -4.68
CA ARG A 326 5.93 35.64 -5.77
C ARG A 326 5.55 35.03 -7.12
N GLY A 327 4.46 35.50 -7.72
CA GLY A 327 3.92 34.96 -8.98
C GLY A 327 4.78 35.18 -10.23
N GLY A 328 5.77 36.09 -10.19
CA GLY A 328 6.71 36.33 -11.28
C GLY A 328 7.93 35.40 -11.30
N MET A 329 8.03 34.47 -10.34
CA MET A 329 9.10 33.48 -10.28
C MET A 329 8.69 32.18 -10.97
N ILE A 330 9.67 31.35 -11.31
CA ILE A 330 9.45 29.97 -11.76
C ILE A 330 10.23 29.03 -10.84
N SER A 331 9.62 27.92 -10.46
CA SER A 331 10.27 26.80 -9.78
C SER A 331 10.43 25.64 -10.75
N ILE A 332 11.56 24.95 -10.70
CA ILE A 332 11.75 23.67 -11.40
C ILE A 332 12.17 22.65 -10.33
N PRO A 333 11.19 21.99 -9.69
CA PRO A 333 11.50 21.16 -8.56
C PRO A 333 11.98 19.79 -9.04
N ARG A 334 13.08 19.31 -8.47
CA ARG A 334 13.60 17.97 -8.74
C ARG A 334 13.62 17.15 -7.47
N ARG A 335 13.20 15.90 -7.58
CA ARG A 335 13.31 14.91 -6.52
C ARG A 335 14.71 14.29 -6.54
N ARG A 336 15.36 14.18 -5.39
CA ARG A 336 16.60 13.39 -5.18
C ARG A 336 16.42 12.59 -3.90
N GLY A 337 15.96 11.35 -4.02
CA GLY A 337 15.51 10.57 -2.85
C GLY A 337 14.22 11.19 -2.28
N GLU A 338 14.24 11.53 -0.99
CA GLU A 338 13.13 12.22 -0.30
C GLU A 338 13.21 13.75 -0.48
N ASP A 339 14.39 14.29 -0.78
CA ASP A 339 14.64 15.73 -0.80
C ASP A 339 14.22 16.41 -2.12
N SER A 340 13.93 17.71 -2.02
CA SER A 340 13.73 18.60 -3.17
C SER A 340 14.99 19.42 -3.39
N ILE A 341 15.55 19.37 -4.59
CA ILE A 341 16.64 20.27 -4.98
C ILE A 341 16.12 21.15 -6.12
N PRO A 342 15.90 22.45 -5.89
CA PRO A 342 15.50 23.33 -6.97
C PRO A 342 16.64 23.45 -7.99
N ILE A 343 16.31 23.43 -9.28
CA ILE A 343 17.30 23.79 -10.31
C ILE A 343 17.74 25.23 -10.10
N THR A 344 19.05 25.46 -10.17
CA THR A 344 19.63 26.79 -10.00
C THR A 344 19.41 27.67 -11.24
N ALA A 345 19.33 28.98 -11.05
CA ALA A 345 19.25 29.93 -12.17
C ALA A 345 20.39 29.76 -13.20
N ARG A 346 21.57 29.32 -12.74
CA ARG A 346 22.73 29.02 -13.61
C ARG A 346 22.46 27.83 -14.54
N GLU A 347 21.83 26.77 -14.03
CA GLU A 347 21.47 25.60 -14.84
C GLU A 347 20.37 25.94 -15.85
N ILE A 348 19.34 26.70 -15.44
CA ILE A 348 18.31 27.20 -16.34
C ILE A 348 18.95 28.02 -17.48
N HIS A 349 19.83 28.96 -17.14
CA HIS A 349 20.55 29.77 -18.14
C HIS A 349 21.36 28.90 -19.11
N ARG A 350 22.04 27.85 -18.62
CA ARG A 350 22.80 26.91 -19.47
C ARG A 350 21.89 26.17 -20.44
N MET A 351 20.73 25.68 -19.99
CA MET A 351 19.76 24.99 -20.84
C MET A 351 19.23 25.92 -21.94
N ILE A 352 18.84 27.14 -21.59
CA ILE A 352 18.35 28.14 -22.54
C ILE A 352 19.44 28.49 -23.56
N SER A 353 20.68 28.72 -23.09
CA SER A 353 21.81 29.07 -23.94
C SER A 353 22.13 27.96 -24.94
N ALA A 354 22.15 26.70 -24.47
CA ALA A 354 22.37 25.54 -25.33
C ALA A 354 21.27 25.39 -26.39
N GLY A 355 20.00 25.53 -26.00
CA GLY A 355 18.86 25.46 -26.93
C GLY A 355 18.90 26.58 -27.99
N ARG A 356 19.22 27.81 -27.59
CA ARG A 356 19.39 28.94 -28.54
C ARG A 356 20.50 28.68 -29.54
N SER A 357 21.66 28.21 -29.09
CA SER A 357 22.79 27.89 -29.96
C SER A 357 22.44 26.77 -30.95
N PHE A 358 21.76 25.71 -30.48
CA PHE A 358 21.31 24.62 -31.34
C PHE A 358 20.37 25.11 -32.44
N LEU A 359 19.34 25.89 -32.08
CA LEU A 359 18.35 26.43 -33.03
C LEU A 359 18.97 27.40 -34.05
N MET A 360 19.93 28.22 -33.62
CA MET A 360 20.65 29.14 -34.52
C MET A 360 21.51 28.38 -35.53
N ASN A 361 22.19 27.31 -35.10
CA ASN A 361 23.06 26.52 -35.98
C ASN A 361 22.28 25.62 -36.95
N SER A 362 21.11 25.10 -36.55
CA SER A 362 20.23 24.31 -37.43
C SER A 362 19.54 25.14 -38.52
N SER A 363 19.47 26.46 -38.35
CA SER A 363 18.90 27.38 -39.34
C SER A 363 19.83 27.65 -40.52
N PHE A 364 21.13 27.31 -40.39
CA PHE A 364 22.15 27.56 -41.41
C PHE A 364 22.47 26.36 -42.31
N SER A 365 22.06 25.15 -41.94
CA SER A 365 22.41 23.91 -42.69
C SER A 365 21.38 23.48 -43.74
N GLY A 366 20.36 24.29 -44.04
CA GLY A 366 19.26 23.95 -44.96
C GLY A 366 19.33 24.59 -46.36
N PHE A 367 20.42 25.28 -46.71
CA PHE A 367 20.51 26.10 -47.93
C PHE A 367 21.74 25.84 -48.80
N GLU A 368 22.37 24.66 -48.67
CA GLU A 368 23.37 24.22 -49.64
C GLU A 368 22.86 22.99 -50.40
N ASP A 369 22.76 23.20 -51.71
CA ASP A 369 22.93 22.23 -52.80
C ASP A 369 21.69 21.56 -53.44
N THR A 370 21.09 22.27 -54.39
CA THR A 370 20.63 21.69 -55.67
C THR A 370 21.00 22.64 -56.80
N GLY A 371 22.31 22.80 -57.04
CA GLY A 371 22.86 23.57 -58.16
C GLY A 371 23.92 22.78 -58.91
N GLY A 372 23.58 21.58 -59.37
CA GLY A 372 24.38 20.76 -60.27
C GLY A 372 23.72 20.59 -61.63
#